data_AF-A0A7C0ZN34-F1
#
_entry.id   AF-A0A7C0ZN34-F1
#
_cell.length_a   1.000
_cell.length_b   1.000
_cell.length_c   1.000
_cell.angle_alpha   90.00
_cell.angle_beta   90.00
_cell.angle_gamma   90.00
#
_symmetry.space_group_name_H-M   'P 1'
#
loop_
_entity.id
_entity.type
_entity.pdbx_description
1 polymer ?
#
loop_
_entity_poly.entity_id
_entity_poly.type
_entity_poly.pdbx_seq_one_letter_code
_entity_poly.pdbx_strand_id
1 'polypeptide(L)'
;MEKEREEWRPVHEIVIEMLKECRKTMQDHRKFLTLAEIYKRGAKVPLNGIPPLIEILEQERQECCAYPEELDPEGVIEQAIVALRKQEREDLLRISEDKKRKRIYRKENPILLEDAMRAIKEVIEAAKKDLGSEKGQPVAVAVMGSNFKLIAMAAMDGVMPVSVDLCIKKAYTALAGQRDTIEWEKEERTGLDCRNFADPNWTCFGGGVLVKGHNGKVIGAVGVSGRLSCRPKDMEIPPQDHELAKIAAKWLEENIPI
;
A
#
# COMPACT_ATOMS: atom_id res chain seq x y z
N MET A 1 -4.27 -11.37 -27.15
CA MET A 1 -3.51 -10.12 -27.11
C MET A 1 -2.64 -10.16 -25.87
N GLU A 2 -1.39 -10.58 -26.04
CA GLU A 2 -0.36 -10.47 -25.01
C GLU A 2 -0.23 -9.00 -24.65
N LYS A 3 -0.52 -8.65 -23.39
CA LYS A 3 -0.09 -7.36 -22.84
C LYS A 3 1.43 -7.41 -22.83
N GLU A 4 2.06 -6.62 -23.68
CA GLU A 4 3.48 -6.27 -23.56
C GLU A 4 3.73 -5.94 -22.09
N ARG A 5 4.49 -6.79 -21.40
CA ARG A 5 5.11 -6.41 -20.15
C ARG A 5 6.05 -5.29 -20.53
N GLU A 6 5.65 -4.04 -20.32
CA GLU A 6 6.58 -2.91 -20.32
C GLU A 6 7.78 -3.34 -19.47
N GLU A 7 8.90 -3.56 -20.16
CA GLU A 7 10.15 -3.97 -19.56
C GLU A 7 10.60 -2.76 -18.72
N TRP A 8 10.34 -2.83 -17.42
CA TRP A 8 10.75 -1.78 -16.48
C TRP A 8 12.27 -1.68 -16.50
N ARG A 9 12.79 -0.78 -17.33
CA ARG A 9 14.20 -0.42 -17.34
C ARG A 9 14.45 0.52 -16.16
N PRO A 10 15.34 0.17 -15.24
CA PRO A 10 15.70 1.08 -14.16
C PRO A 10 16.25 2.40 -14.73
N VAL A 11 15.87 3.53 -14.13
CA VAL A 11 16.28 4.88 -14.59
C VAL A 11 17.81 5.00 -14.76
N HIS A 12 18.58 4.31 -13.91
CA HIS A 12 20.04 4.30 -14.01
C HIS A 12 20.55 3.58 -15.28
N GLU A 13 19.87 2.57 -15.81
CA GLU A 13 20.28 1.92 -17.07
C GLU A 13 20.10 2.87 -18.26
N ILE A 14 18.97 3.59 -18.29
CA ILE A 14 18.67 4.60 -19.31
C ILE A 14 19.73 5.70 -19.24
N VAL A 15 20.04 6.19 -18.04
CA VAL A 15 21.08 7.21 -17.83
C VAL A 15 22.46 6.67 -18.21
N ILE A 16 22.81 5.43 -17.88
CA ILE A 16 24.09 4.82 -18.29
C ILE A 16 24.18 4.70 -19.82
N GLU A 17 23.09 4.34 -20.51
CA GLU A 17 23.06 4.32 -21.98
C GLU A 17 23.20 5.71 -22.57
N MET A 18 22.50 6.71 -22.02
CA MET A 18 22.65 8.10 -22.44
C MET A 18 24.09 8.60 -22.23
N LEU A 19 24.71 8.30 -21.08
CA LEU A 19 26.10 8.66 -20.80
C LEU A 19 27.07 7.95 -21.77
N LYS A 20 26.85 6.68 -22.09
CA LYS A 20 27.65 5.92 -23.08
C LYS A 20 27.51 6.48 -24.49
N GLU A 21 26.31 6.89 -24.89
CA GLU A 21 26.05 7.45 -26.21
C GLU A 21 26.60 8.88 -26.34
N CYS A 22 26.49 9.69 -25.28
CA CYS A 22 27.15 10.99 -25.17
C CYS A 22 28.68 10.88 -25.25
N ARG A 23 29.27 9.85 -24.63
CA ARG A 23 30.72 9.56 -24.73
C ARG A 23 31.17 9.31 -26.18
N LYS A 24 30.34 8.64 -26.99
CA LYS A 24 30.66 8.38 -28.41
C LYS A 24 30.58 9.62 -29.29
N THR A 25 29.67 10.53 -28.97
CA THR A 25 29.29 11.63 -29.88
C THR A 25 30.01 12.94 -29.59
N MET A 26 30.60 13.14 -28.40
CA MET A 26 31.46 14.29 -28.00
C MET A 26 31.17 15.62 -28.74
N GLN A 27 29.90 16.05 -28.79
CA GLN A 27 29.52 17.31 -29.44
C GLN A 27 28.91 18.35 -28.49
N ASP A 28 28.54 17.98 -27.26
CA ASP A 28 27.86 18.91 -26.35
C ASP A 28 28.21 18.67 -24.87
N HIS A 29 29.46 19.01 -24.49
CA HIS A 29 30.00 18.90 -23.12
C HIS A 29 29.15 19.60 -22.04
N ARG A 30 28.31 20.57 -22.41
CA ARG A 30 27.48 21.36 -21.48
C ARG A 30 26.28 20.57 -20.95
N LYS A 31 25.58 19.82 -21.81
CA LYS A 31 24.46 18.95 -21.39
C LYS A 31 24.95 17.84 -20.46
N PHE A 32 26.21 17.44 -20.62
CA PHE A 32 26.82 16.37 -19.85
C PHE A 32 27.05 16.73 -18.37
N LEU A 33 27.67 17.88 -18.10
CA LEU A 33 27.97 18.29 -16.72
C LEU A 33 26.70 18.56 -15.91
N THR A 34 25.68 19.15 -16.52
CA THR A 34 24.39 19.38 -15.90
C THR A 34 23.74 18.07 -15.41
N LEU A 35 23.76 17.02 -16.22
CA LEU A 35 23.27 15.69 -15.85
C LEU A 35 24.03 15.09 -14.65
N ALA A 36 25.35 15.26 -14.62
CA ALA A 36 26.20 14.81 -13.51
C ALA A 36 25.99 15.64 -12.23
N GLU A 37 25.75 16.95 -12.35
CA GLU A 37 25.49 17.87 -11.24
C GLU A 37 24.14 17.60 -10.57
N ILE A 38 23.09 17.37 -11.37
CA ILE A 38 21.75 16.95 -10.91
C ILE A 38 21.81 15.66 -10.10
N TYR A 39 22.59 14.68 -10.58
CA TYR A 39 22.80 13.42 -9.88
C TYR A 39 23.65 13.58 -8.60
N LYS A 40 24.74 14.38 -8.64
CA LYS A 40 25.55 14.71 -7.45
C LYS A 40 24.75 15.37 -6.34
N ARG A 41 23.76 16.20 -6.70
CA ARG A 41 22.85 16.86 -5.75
C ARG A 41 21.79 15.91 -5.16
N GLY A 42 21.82 14.63 -5.52
CA GLY A 42 20.92 13.62 -4.94
C GLY A 42 19.47 13.76 -5.39
N ALA A 43 19.23 14.39 -6.55
CA ALA A 43 17.91 14.46 -7.14
C ALA A 43 17.43 13.04 -7.48
N LYS A 44 16.70 12.41 -6.57
CA LYS A 44 15.75 11.37 -6.92
C LYS A 44 14.77 12.05 -7.86
N VAL A 45 14.77 11.68 -9.12
CA VAL A 45 13.81 12.14 -10.13
C VAL A 45 12.54 11.29 -9.92
N PRO A 46 11.50 11.73 -9.17
CA PRO A 46 10.23 11.00 -9.08
C PRO A 46 9.59 10.79 -10.46
N LEU A 47 9.22 9.55 -10.75
CA LEU A 47 8.65 9.10 -12.04
C LEU A 47 7.19 9.55 -12.31
N ASN A 48 6.75 10.70 -11.81
CA ASN A 48 5.48 11.31 -12.23
C ASN A 48 5.54 12.83 -12.01
N GLY A 49 5.39 13.62 -13.08
CA GLY A 49 5.28 15.08 -13.02
C GLY A 49 6.59 15.86 -13.14
N ILE A 50 7.67 15.24 -13.62
CA ILE A 50 8.92 15.95 -13.88
C ILE A 50 8.96 16.39 -15.34
N PRO A 51 9.33 17.66 -15.60
CA PRO A 51 9.61 18.10 -16.96
C PRO A 51 10.65 17.18 -17.64
N PRO A 52 10.58 16.96 -18.96
CA PRO A 52 11.55 16.14 -19.68
C PRO A 52 12.97 16.46 -19.24
N LEU A 53 13.83 15.45 -19.08
CA LEU A 53 15.25 15.61 -18.71
C LEU A 53 15.93 16.74 -19.52
N ILE A 54 15.48 16.94 -20.76
CA ILE A 54 15.86 18.02 -21.67
C ILE A 54 15.59 19.43 -21.09
N GLU A 55 14.44 19.67 -20.47
CA GLU A 55 14.09 20.98 -19.88
C GLU A 55 14.94 21.30 -18.66
N ILE A 56 15.22 20.31 -17.79
CA ILE A 56 16.12 20.49 -16.64
C ILE A 56 17.54 20.78 -17.12
N LEU A 57 17.97 20.06 -18.16
CA LEU A 57 19.26 20.26 -18.82
C LEU A 57 19.37 21.67 -19.45
N GLU A 58 18.30 22.18 -20.04
CA GLU A 58 18.25 23.52 -20.64
C GLU A 58 18.21 24.64 -19.59
N GLN A 59 17.55 24.41 -18.45
CA GLN A 59 17.44 25.37 -17.37
C GLN A 59 18.79 25.58 -16.66
N GLU A 60 19.50 24.51 -16.31
CA GLU A 60 20.83 24.63 -15.71
C GLU A 60 21.91 25.06 -16.73
N ARG A 61 21.73 24.79 -18.03
CA ARG A 61 22.58 25.34 -19.10
C ARG A 61 22.55 26.88 -19.13
N GLN A 62 21.47 27.51 -18.71
CA GLN A 62 21.34 28.97 -18.65
C GLN A 62 22.01 29.57 -17.41
N GLU A 63 22.21 28.80 -16.34
CA GLU A 63 22.79 29.28 -15.07
C GLU A 63 24.33 29.15 -15.01
N CYS A 64 24.93 28.29 -15.82
CA CYS A 64 26.38 28.05 -15.80
C CYS A 64 27.20 29.09 -16.59
N CYS A 65 27.59 30.18 -15.91
CA CYS A 65 28.72 31.03 -16.29
C CYS A 65 29.98 30.62 -15.50
N ALA A 66 31.12 30.53 -16.19
CA ALA A 66 32.47 30.12 -15.72
C ALA A 66 32.76 28.61 -15.75
N TYR A 67 33.50 28.18 -16.79
CA TYR A 67 34.11 26.85 -16.89
C TYR A 67 35.57 26.95 -16.45
N PRO A 68 36.06 26.11 -15.50
CA PRO A 68 37.49 25.97 -15.26
C PRO A 68 38.12 25.17 -16.42
N GLU A 69 39.28 25.62 -16.94
CA GLU A 69 39.99 25.02 -18.08
C GLU A 69 40.59 23.62 -17.80
N GLU A 70 40.52 23.12 -16.56
CA GLU A 70 41.17 21.87 -16.10
C GLU A 70 40.20 20.73 -15.75
N LEU A 71 38.93 20.78 -16.18
CA LEU A 71 37.98 19.71 -15.86
C LEU A 71 38.15 18.53 -16.84
N ASP A 72 38.68 17.39 -16.37
CA ASP A 72 38.72 16.11 -17.11
C ASP A 72 37.31 15.50 -17.19
N PRO A 73 36.60 15.65 -18.33
CA PRO A 73 35.21 15.26 -18.42
C PRO A 73 35.09 13.74 -18.48
N GLU A 74 36.06 13.03 -19.08
CA GLU A 74 36.09 11.56 -19.16
C GLU A 74 36.18 10.94 -17.76
N GLY A 75 37.08 11.44 -16.91
CA GLY A 75 37.21 11.00 -15.52
C GLY A 75 35.93 11.21 -14.70
N VAL A 76 35.21 12.32 -14.93
CA VAL A 76 33.91 12.59 -14.28
C VAL A 76 32.84 11.60 -14.75
N ILE A 77 32.80 11.23 -16.04
CA ILE A 77 31.86 10.20 -16.56
C ILE A 77 32.13 8.86 -15.90
N GLU A 78 33.40 8.46 -15.85
CA GLU A 78 33.78 7.15 -15.35
C GLU A 78 33.46 7.03 -13.85
N GLN A 79 33.73 8.08 -13.06
CA GLN A 79 33.33 8.15 -11.66
C GLN A 79 31.80 8.10 -11.48
N ALA A 80 31.04 8.80 -12.31
CA ALA A 80 29.56 8.77 -12.27
C ALA A 80 29.01 7.37 -12.59
N ILE A 81 29.53 6.70 -13.63
CA ILE A 81 29.12 5.34 -14.00
C ILE A 81 29.46 4.35 -12.86
N VAL A 82 30.65 4.45 -12.26
CA VAL A 82 31.05 3.60 -11.14
C VAL A 82 30.14 3.83 -9.93
N ALA A 83 29.81 5.08 -9.61
CA ALA A 83 28.89 5.43 -8.53
C ALA A 83 27.47 4.90 -8.78
N LEU A 84 26.94 5.04 -9.99
CA LEU A 84 25.62 4.53 -10.38
C LEU A 84 25.54 3.00 -10.26
N ARG A 85 26.55 2.28 -10.77
CA ARG A 85 26.64 0.82 -10.64
C ARG A 85 26.74 0.37 -9.18
N LYS A 86 27.47 1.12 -8.36
CA LYS A 86 27.57 0.84 -6.91
C LYS A 86 26.20 1.01 -6.24
N GLN A 87 25.49 2.10 -6.54
CA GLN A 87 24.15 2.35 -6.00
C GLN A 87 23.14 1.29 -6.46
N GLU A 88 23.13 0.92 -7.74
CA GLU A 88 22.30 -0.16 -8.27
C GLU A 88 22.53 -1.48 -7.51
N ARG A 89 23.80 -1.84 -7.29
CA ARG A 89 24.15 -3.05 -6.54
C ARG A 89 23.63 -3.00 -5.10
N GLU A 90 23.75 -1.85 -4.44
CA GLU A 90 23.21 -1.64 -3.09
C GLU A 90 21.68 -1.74 -3.06
N ASP A 91 20.99 -1.18 -4.05
CA ASP A 91 19.53 -1.26 -4.16
C ASP A 91 19.04 -2.68 -4.49
N LEU A 92 19.74 -3.42 -5.35
CA LEU A 92 19.47 -4.84 -5.60
C LEU A 92 19.65 -5.70 -4.34
N LEU A 93 20.69 -5.42 -3.54
CA LEU A 93 20.90 -6.07 -2.25
C LEU A 93 19.75 -5.76 -1.29
N ARG A 94 19.33 -4.50 -1.18
CA ARG A 94 18.16 -4.10 -0.36
C ARG A 94 16.88 -4.81 -0.80
N ILE A 95 16.62 -4.88 -2.11
CA ILE A 95 15.44 -5.59 -2.66
C ILE A 95 15.51 -7.08 -2.33
N SER A 96 16.69 -7.70 -2.46
CA SER A 96 16.90 -9.11 -2.10
C SER A 96 16.63 -9.38 -0.62
N GLU A 97 17.16 -8.53 0.26
CA GLU A 97 16.95 -8.60 1.70
C GLU A 97 15.49 -8.38 2.08
N ASP A 98 14.81 -7.40 1.48
CA ASP A 98 13.38 -7.16 1.70
C ASP A 98 12.53 -8.34 1.24
N LYS A 99 12.82 -8.93 0.07
CA LYS A 99 12.17 -10.16 -0.40
C LYS A 99 12.35 -11.31 0.58
N LYS A 100 13.58 -11.51 1.08
CA LYS A 100 13.89 -12.54 2.08
C LYS A 100 13.12 -12.28 3.38
N ARG A 101 13.09 -11.04 3.86
CA ARG A 101 12.36 -10.61 5.06
C ARG A 101 10.86 -10.83 4.91
N LYS A 102 10.24 -10.38 3.81
CA LYS A 102 8.82 -10.58 3.50
C LYS A 102 8.46 -12.07 3.42
N ARG A 103 9.32 -12.89 2.83
CA ARG A 103 9.12 -14.35 2.78
C ARG A 103 9.12 -14.99 4.17
N ILE A 104 9.97 -14.52 5.09
CA ILE A 104 9.98 -14.98 6.49
C ILE A 104 8.70 -14.53 7.19
N TYR A 105 8.35 -13.23 7.09
CA TYR A 105 7.14 -12.68 7.71
C TYR A 105 5.86 -13.38 7.25
N ARG A 106 5.71 -13.68 5.95
CA ARG A 106 4.53 -14.37 5.42
C ARG A 106 4.29 -15.76 6.05
N LYS A 107 5.32 -16.42 6.58
CA LYS A 107 5.14 -17.71 7.28
C LYS A 107 4.43 -17.53 8.63
N GLU A 108 4.69 -16.43 9.32
CA GLU A 108 4.13 -16.15 10.64
C GLU A 108 2.82 -15.35 10.55
N ASN A 109 2.80 -14.34 9.69
CA ASN A 109 1.64 -13.51 9.39
C ASN A 109 1.50 -13.34 7.86
N PRO A 110 0.60 -14.10 7.22
CA PRO A 110 0.53 -14.13 5.77
C PRO A 110 0.11 -12.81 5.12
N ILE A 111 -0.68 -12.00 5.83
CA ILE A 111 -1.13 -10.69 5.36
C ILE A 111 -0.01 -9.66 5.63
N LEU A 112 0.58 -9.11 4.57
CA LEU A 112 1.56 -8.02 4.69
C LEU A 112 0.89 -6.65 4.61
N LEU A 113 1.63 -5.60 4.99
CA LEU A 113 1.15 -4.22 4.94
C LEU A 113 0.63 -3.82 3.55
N GLU A 114 1.36 -4.19 2.49
CA GLU A 114 0.97 -3.91 1.10
C GLU A 114 -0.35 -4.59 0.71
N ASP A 115 -0.57 -5.83 1.18
CA ASP A 115 -1.81 -6.58 0.94
C ASP A 115 -2.98 -5.91 1.69
N ALA A 116 -2.76 -5.57 2.97
CA ALA A 116 -3.76 -4.92 3.81
C ALA A 116 -4.18 -3.54 3.27
N MET A 117 -3.22 -2.71 2.83
CA MET A 117 -3.52 -1.40 2.24
C MET A 117 -4.32 -1.51 0.94
N ARG A 118 -4.04 -2.52 0.10
CA ARG A 118 -4.82 -2.78 -1.12
C ARG A 118 -6.25 -3.22 -0.79
N ALA A 119 -6.42 -4.15 0.14
CA ALA A 119 -7.74 -4.58 0.59
C ALA A 119 -8.56 -3.42 1.17
N ILE A 120 -7.95 -2.56 2.00
CA ILE A 120 -8.57 -1.35 2.53
C ILE A 120 -9.00 -0.41 1.39
N LYS A 121 -8.17 -0.24 0.37
CA LYS A 121 -8.48 0.60 -0.78
C LYS A 121 -9.74 0.11 -1.52
N GLU A 122 -9.87 -1.19 -1.76
CA GLU A 122 -11.07 -1.78 -2.39
C GLU A 122 -12.35 -1.45 -1.59
N VAL A 123 -12.27 -1.53 -0.26
CA VAL A 123 -13.40 -1.20 0.62
C VAL A 123 -13.74 0.28 0.58
N ILE A 124 -12.74 1.16 0.63
CA ILE A 124 -12.95 2.60 0.55
C ILE A 124 -13.56 2.98 -0.81
N GLU A 125 -13.11 2.37 -1.91
CA GLU A 125 -13.67 2.61 -3.24
C GLU A 125 -15.10 2.12 -3.35
N ALA A 126 -15.44 0.96 -2.76
CA ALA A 126 -16.82 0.50 -2.67
C ALA A 126 -17.69 1.43 -1.81
N ALA A 127 -17.21 1.84 -0.63
CA ALA A 127 -17.92 2.75 0.26
C ALA A 127 -18.16 4.12 -0.39
N LYS A 128 -17.20 4.64 -1.17
CA LYS A 128 -17.34 5.89 -1.92
C LYS A 128 -18.45 5.84 -2.97
N LYS A 129 -18.63 4.70 -3.66
CA LYS A 129 -19.72 4.52 -4.63
C LYS A 129 -21.10 4.63 -3.97
N ASP A 130 -21.19 4.23 -2.71
CA ASP A 130 -22.44 4.20 -1.97
C ASP A 130 -22.79 5.53 -1.30
N LEU A 131 -21.85 6.48 -1.15
CA LEU A 131 -22.02 7.75 -0.39
C LEU A 131 -23.23 8.61 -0.82
N GLY A 132 -23.73 8.44 -2.05
CA GLY A 132 -24.93 9.13 -2.55
C GLY A 132 -26.27 8.40 -2.32
N SER A 133 -26.23 7.21 -1.71
CA SER A 133 -27.41 6.37 -1.45
C SER A 133 -27.86 6.47 0.01
N GLU A 134 -29.06 5.97 0.32
CA GLU A 134 -29.56 5.85 1.70
C GLU A 134 -28.65 5.00 2.62
N LYS A 135 -27.79 4.15 2.04
CA LYS A 135 -26.82 3.30 2.77
C LYS A 135 -25.42 3.92 2.84
N GLY A 136 -25.24 5.09 2.23
CA GLY A 136 -23.96 5.76 2.04
C GLY A 136 -23.50 6.51 3.25
N GLN A 137 -22.48 5.99 3.94
CA GLN A 137 -21.84 6.70 5.05
C GLN A 137 -20.33 6.49 4.99
N PRO A 138 -19.51 7.47 5.41
CA PRO A 138 -18.08 7.29 5.56
C PRO A 138 -17.78 6.15 6.53
N VAL A 139 -16.76 5.35 6.24
CA VAL A 139 -16.37 4.20 7.07
C VAL A 139 -14.90 4.23 7.46
N ALA A 140 -14.59 3.51 8.54
CA ALA A 140 -13.25 3.10 8.94
C ALA A 140 -13.09 1.60 8.69
N VAL A 141 -11.91 1.21 8.25
CA VAL A 141 -11.56 -0.17 7.87
C VAL A 141 -10.26 -0.55 8.55
N ALA A 142 -10.23 -1.69 9.23
CA ALA A 142 -9.05 -2.26 9.87
C ALA A 142 -8.77 -3.66 9.34
N VAL A 143 -7.49 -3.98 9.15
CA VAL A 143 -7.03 -5.33 8.79
C VAL A 143 -6.08 -5.82 9.88
N MET A 144 -6.43 -6.97 10.45
CA MET A 144 -5.69 -7.61 11.54
C MET A 144 -5.10 -8.93 11.06
N GLY A 145 -3.85 -9.21 11.42
CA GLY A 145 -3.20 -10.47 11.13
C GLY A 145 -3.65 -11.59 12.06
N SER A 146 -3.36 -12.84 11.70
CA SER A 146 -3.64 -14.03 12.53
C SER A 146 -2.98 -14.02 13.91
N ASN A 147 -2.00 -13.14 14.11
CA ASN A 147 -1.30 -12.92 15.38
C ASN A 147 -1.94 -11.82 16.25
N PHE A 148 -3.18 -11.41 15.96
CA PHE A 148 -3.92 -10.36 16.66
C PHE A 148 -3.27 -8.96 16.60
N LYS A 149 -2.32 -8.75 15.67
CA LYS A 149 -1.73 -7.42 15.44
C LYS A 149 -2.47 -6.69 14.34
N LEU A 150 -2.80 -5.43 14.61
CA LEU A 150 -3.27 -4.51 13.58
C LEU A 150 -2.17 -4.31 12.54
N ILE A 151 -2.47 -4.58 11.27
CA ILE A 151 -1.53 -4.41 10.15
C ILE A 151 -1.71 -3.04 9.53
N ALA A 152 -2.96 -2.67 9.22
CA ALA A 152 -3.30 -1.39 8.63
C ALA A 152 -4.72 -0.99 9.04
N MET A 153 -4.96 0.32 9.06
CA MET A 153 -6.27 0.90 9.27
C MET A 153 -6.36 2.21 8.49
N ALA A 154 -7.54 2.50 7.95
CA ALA A 154 -7.83 3.77 7.32
C ALA A 154 -9.25 4.22 7.67
N ALA A 155 -9.44 5.53 7.72
CA ALA A 155 -10.69 6.19 8.02
C ALA A 155 -11.03 7.16 6.89
N MET A 156 -12.26 7.10 6.37
CA MET A 156 -12.75 8.10 5.43
C MET A 156 -12.99 9.43 6.14
N ASP A 157 -12.85 10.53 5.40
CA ASP A 157 -13.18 11.86 5.90
C ASP A 157 -14.64 11.91 6.37
N GLY A 158 -14.88 12.49 7.55
CA GLY A 158 -16.21 12.60 8.14
C GLY A 158 -16.76 11.31 8.76
N VAL A 159 -15.96 10.24 8.89
CA VAL A 159 -16.37 9.05 9.66
C VAL A 159 -16.58 9.41 11.13
N MET A 160 -17.57 8.78 11.76
CA MET A 160 -17.80 8.94 13.21
C MET A 160 -16.55 8.50 13.99
N PRO A 161 -16.07 9.28 14.97
CA PRO A 161 -14.86 8.94 15.73
C PRO A 161 -14.91 7.55 16.39
N VAL A 162 -16.08 7.12 16.87
CA VAL A 162 -16.29 5.80 17.49
C VAL A 162 -16.01 4.64 16.53
N SER A 163 -16.18 4.85 15.23
CA SER A 163 -15.98 3.80 14.21
C SER A 163 -14.52 3.41 14.04
N VAL A 164 -13.58 4.29 14.38
CA VAL A 164 -12.14 4.02 14.29
C VAL A 164 -11.72 2.93 15.27
N ASP A 165 -12.18 3.02 16.53
CA ASP A 165 -11.92 1.99 17.53
C ASP A 165 -12.77 0.73 17.27
N LEU A 166 -14.04 0.93 16.87
CA LEU A 166 -14.96 -0.17 16.66
C LEU A 166 -14.57 -1.07 15.49
N CYS A 167 -14.00 -0.54 14.39
CA CYS A 167 -13.56 -1.39 13.28
C CYS A 167 -12.41 -2.32 13.70
N ILE A 168 -11.50 -1.87 14.57
CA ILE A 168 -10.42 -2.69 15.13
C ILE A 168 -11.02 -3.79 16.02
N LYS A 169 -11.94 -3.43 16.92
CA LYS A 169 -12.64 -4.38 17.81
C LYS A 169 -13.44 -5.43 17.06
N LYS A 170 -14.08 -5.05 15.95
CA LYS A 170 -14.79 -5.98 15.06
C LYS A 170 -13.83 -6.99 14.42
N ALA A 171 -12.68 -6.55 13.91
CA ALA A 171 -11.66 -7.46 13.37
C ALA A 171 -11.11 -8.40 14.46
N TYR A 172 -10.81 -7.85 15.64
CA TYR A 172 -10.38 -8.61 16.80
C TYR A 172 -11.41 -9.67 17.20
N THR A 173 -12.68 -9.30 17.33
CA THR A 173 -13.74 -10.23 17.74
C THR A 173 -13.95 -11.33 16.71
N ALA A 174 -13.84 -11.03 15.42
CA ALA A 174 -13.89 -12.06 14.39
C ALA A 174 -12.78 -13.12 14.57
N LEU A 175 -11.54 -12.66 14.82
CA LEU A 175 -10.41 -13.55 15.09
C LEU A 175 -10.55 -14.32 16.41
N ALA A 176 -10.86 -13.62 17.50
CA ALA A 176 -10.97 -14.22 18.83
C ALA A 176 -12.11 -15.24 18.89
N GLY A 177 -13.23 -14.91 18.26
CA GLY A 177 -14.41 -15.76 18.16
C GLY A 177 -14.37 -16.81 17.06
N GLN A 178 -13.37 -16.79 16.18
CA GLN A 178 -13.22 -17.71 15.03
C GLN A 178 -14.48 -17.77 14.13
N ARG A 179 -15.23 -16.67 14.04
CA ARG A 179 -16.40 -16.52 13.17
C ARG A 179 -16.72 -15.05 12.95
N ASP A 180 -17.52 -14.75 11.93
CA ASP A 180 -17.84 -13.37 11.59
C ASP A 180 -18.69 -12.70 12.68
N THR A 181 -18.43 -11.43 12.96
CA THR A 181 -19.18 -10.61 13.95
C THR A 181 -20.69 -10.55 13.70
N ILE A 182 -21.14 -10.75 12.46
CA ILE A 182 -22.57 -10.79 12.13
C ILE A 182 -23.29 -11.97 12.80
N GLU A 183 -22.59 -13.05 13.12
CA GLU A 183 -23.15 -14.18 13.87
C GLU A 183 -23.35 -13.83 15.34
N TRP A 184 -22.40 -13.10 15.93
CA TRP A 184 -22.53 -12.59 17.30
C TRP A 184 -23.68 -11.58 17.41
N GLU A 185 -23.88 -10.73 16.41
CA GLU A 185 -25.03 -9.80 16.36
C GLU A 185 -26.37 -10.55 16.33
N LYS A 186 -26.44 -11.67 15.60
CA LYS A 186 -27.64 -12.53 15.57
C LYS A 186 -27.97 -13.08 16.95
N GLU A 187 -26.95 -13.55 17.66
CA GLU A 187 -27.12 -14.12 19.00
C GLU A 187 -27.43 -13.05 20.04
N GLU A 188 -26.86 -11.85 19.93
CA GLU A 188 -27.17 -10.73 20.83
C GLU A 188 -28.65 -10.36 20.77
N ARG A 189 -29.23 -10.38 19.57
CA ARG A 189 -30.67 -10.16 19.38
C ARG A 189 -31.56 -11.24 19.98
N THR A 190 -31.07 -12.47 20.11
CA THR A 190 -31.83 -13.60 20.71
C THR A 190 -31.55 -13.79 22.20
N GLY A 191 -30.71 -12.95 22.81
CA GLY A 191 -30.53 -12.88 24.27
C GLY A 191 -29.10 -13.06 24.77
N LEU A 192 -28.10 -13.20 23.90
CA LEU A 192 -26.69 -13.15 24.32
C LEU A 192 -26.34 -11.73 24.83
N ASP A 193 -25.81 -11.62 26.05
CA ASP A 193 -25.20 -10.37 26.52
C ASP A 193 -23.70 -10.37 26.17
N CYS A 194 -23.26 -9.44 25.30
CA CYS A 194 -21.85 -9.29 24.94
C CYS A 194 -20.93 -9.03 26.14
N ARG A 195 -21.46 -8.53 27.25
CA ARG A 195 -20.68 -8.29 28.47
C ARG A 195 -20.22 -9.61 29.11
N ASN A 196 -20.86 -10.73 28.79
CA ASN A 196 -20.49 -12.05 29.30
C ASN A 196 -19.10 -12.51 28.85
N PHE A 197 -18.54 -11.94 27.78
CA PHE A 197 -17.17 -12.24 27.34
C PHE A 197 -16.09 -11.59 28.22
N ALA A 198 -16.45 -10.62 29.06
CA ALA A 198 -15.54 -9.91 29.97
C ALA A 198 -14.26 -9.36 29.30
N ASP A 199 -14.30 -9.11 27.99
CA ASP A 199 -13.19 -8.58 27.20
C ASP A 199 -13.57 -7.20 26.65
N PRO A 200 -12.84 -6.13 27.00
CA PRO A 200 -13.14 -4.77 26.55
C PRO A 200 -12.99 -4.55 25.04
N ASN A 201 -12.33 -5.48 24.33
CA ASN A 201 -12.18 -5.47 22.88
C ASN A 201 -13.27 -6.24 22.15
N TRP A 202 -14.10 -6.99 22.89
CA TRP A 202 -15.17 -7.78 22.29
C TRP A 202 -16.36 -6.91 21.89
N THR A 203 -16.96 -7.24 20.74
CA THR A 203 -18.15 -6.56 20.24
C THR A 203 -19.09 -7.52 19.51
N CYS A 204 -20.40 -7.40 19.74
CA CYS A 204 -21.40 -8.13 18.94
C CYS A 204 -22.00 -7.26 17.82
N PHE A 205 -21.36 -6.15 17.45
CA PHE A 205 -21.78 -5.38 16.28
C PHE A 205 -21.19 -6.00 15.00
N GLY A 206 -22.03 -6.34 14.02
CA GLY A 206 -21.60 -6.88 12.74
C GLY A 206 -20.70 -5.93 11.93
N GLY A 207 -19.71 -6.49 11.22
CA GLY A 207 -18.77 -5.77 10.35
C GLY A 207 -17.33 -6.25 10.40
N GLY A 208 -17.01 -7.16 11.32
CA GLY A 208 -15.81 -8.00 11.33
C GLY A 208 -16.02 -9.32 10.58
N VAL A 209 -15.09 -9.65 9.69
CA VAL A 209 -15.09 -10.83 8.80
C VAL A 209 -13.74 -11.52 8.84
N LEU A 210 -13.74 -12.85 8.96
CA LEU A 210 -12.53 -13.66 8.89
C LEU A 210 -11.94 -13.68 7.48
N VAL A 211 -10.62 -13.76 7.39
CA VAL A 211 -9.89 -14.01 6.15
C VAL A 211 -9.31 -15.41 6.21
N LYS A 212 -9.63 -16.26 5.22
CA LYS A 212 -9.17 -17.64 5.14
C LYS A 212 -8.22 -17.85 3.96
N GLY A 213 -7.06 -18.48 4.19
CA GLY A 213 -6.18 -18.91 3.11
C GLY A 213 -6.80 -20.05 2.30
N HIS A 214 -6.22 -20.42 1.14
CA HIS A 214 -6.75 -21.48 0.28
C HIS A 214 -6.85 -22.85 0.97
N ASN A 215 -6.02 -23.07 1.99
CA ASN A 215 -6.07 -24.26 2.85
C ASN A 215 -7.19 -24.22 3.91
N GLY A 216 -8.06 -23.21 3.91
CA GLY A 216 -9.14 -23.02 4.86
C GLY A 216 -8.71 -22.48 6.23
N LYS A 217 -7.41 -22.26 6.45
CA LYS A 217 -6.89 -21.71 7.71
C LYS A 217 -7.20 -20.21 7.81
N VAL A 218 -7.58 -19.75 9.00
CA VAL A 218 -7.71 -18.32 9.29
C VAL A 218 -6.33 -17.64 9.27
N ILE A 219 -6.18 -16.62 8.43
CA ILE A 219 -4.92 -15.88 8.22
C ILE A 219 -5.01 -14.43 8.71
N GLY A 220 -6.20 -13.98 9.08
CA GLY A 220 -6.46 -12.65 9.62
C GLY A 220 -7.96 -12.36 9.69
N ALA A 221 -8.30 -11.10 9.93
CA ALA A 221 -9.66 -10.59 9.83
C ALA A 221 -9.66 -9.14 9.36
N VAL A 222 -10.80 -8.75 8.78
CA VAL A 222 -11.11 -7.38 8.40
C VAL A 222 -12.24 -6.88 9.29
N GLY A 223 -12.19 -5.64 9.72
CA GLY A 223 -13.29 -4.97 10.41
C GLY A 223 -13.66 -3.66 9.75
N VAL A 224 -14.95 -3.44 9.54
CA VAL A 224 -15.51 -2.20 8.99
C VAL A 224 -16.50 -1.59 9.97
N SER A 225 -16.45 -0.28 10.14
CA SER A 225 -17.43 0.47 10.91
C SER A 225 -17.70 1.85 10.32
N GLY A 226 -18.96 2.27 10.30
CA GLY A 226 -19.34 3.65 9.95
C GLY A 226 -20.79 3.77 9.52
N ARG A 227 -21.39 2.67 9.04
CA ARG A 227 -22.81 2.65 8.67
C ARG A 227 -23.70 2.49 9.91
N LEU A 228 -24.87 3.13 9.89
CA LEU A 228 -25.84 3.16 10.98
C LEU A 228 -26.54 1.81 11.13
N SER A 229 -26.31 1.15 12.26
CA SER A 229 -26.97 -0.09 12.67
C SER A 229 -28.40 0.09 13.20
N CYS A 230 -28.95 1.31 13.16
CA CYS A 230 -30.26 1.65 13.74
C CYS A 230 -31.39 0.98 12.94
N ARG A 231 -31.94 -0.14 13.45
CA ARG A 231 -33.24 -0.70 13.03
C ARG A 231 -33.96 -1.46 14.17
N PRO A 232 -35.31 -1.58 14.10
CA PRO A 232 -36.12 -2.33 15.06
C PRO A 232 -35.66 -3.80 15.19
N LYS A 233 -35.89 -4.41 16.36
CA LYS A 233 -35.48 -5.79 16.66
C LYS A 233 -36.10 -6.86 15.74
N ASP A 234 -37.18 -6.50 15.05
CA ASP A 234 -38.06 -7.44 14.32
C ASP A 234 -37.71 -7.60 12.83
N MET A 235 -36.67 -6.91 12.34
CA MET A 235 -36.22 -6.99 10.94
C MET A 235 -34.97 -7.85 10.78
N GLU A 236 -34.85 -8.50 9.61
CA GLU A 236 -33.64 -9.21 9.18
C GLU A 236 -32.42 -8.27 9.20
N ILE A 237 -31.26 -8.77 9.66
CA ILE A 237 -30.03 -7.97 9.79
C ILE A 237 -29.53 -7.60 8.39
N PRO A 238 -29.59 -6.31 7.99
CA PRO A 238 -28.97 -5.90 6.76
C PRO A 238 -27.44 -6.02 6.93
N PRO A 239 -26.70 -6.61 5.99
CA PRO A 239 -25.27 -6.86 6.13
C PRO A 239 -24.40 -5.59 5.93
N GLN A 240 -24.81 -4.43 6.47
CA GLN A 240 -24.28 -3.07 6.25
C GLN A 240 -22.76 -2.94 6.11
N ASP A 241 -22.03 -2.94 7.23
CA ASP A 241 -20.57 -2.89 7.28
C ASP A 241 -19.97 -4.24 6.86
N HIS A 242 -20.72 -5.32 7.07
CA HIS A 242 -20.29 -6.69 6.79
C HIS A 242 -20.12 -6.96 5.29
N GLU A 243 -20.93 -6.35 4.41
CA GLU A 243 -20.79 -6.39 2.96
C GLU A 243 -19.47 -5.78 2.52
N LEU A 244 -19.15 -4.61 3.07
CA LEU A 244 -17.88 -3.95 2.82
C LEU A 244 -16.70 -4.78 3.34
N ALA A 245 -16.80 -5.33 4.55
CA ALA A 245 -15.75 -6.18 5.11
C ALA A 245 -15.49 -7.43 4.24
N LYS A 246 -16.54 -8.03 3.66
CA LYS A 246 -16.43 -9.16 2.73
C LYS A 246 -15.66 -8.83 1.46
N ILE A 247 -15.70 -7.57 0.99
CA ILE A 247 -14.91 -7.15 -0.20
C ILE A 247 -13.42 -7.26 0.08
N ALA A 248 -12.96 -6.67 1.19
CA ALA A 248 -11.55 -6.77 1.58
C ALA A 248 -11.15 -8.21 1.92
N ALA A 249 -12.00 -8.94 2.65
CA ALA A 249 -11.71 -10.34 2.97
C ALA A 249 -11.52 -11.16 1.69
N LYS A 250 -12.50 -11.14 0.77
CA LYS A 250 -12.41 -11.83 -0.51
C LYS A 250 -11.17 -11.43 -1.32
N TRP A 251 -10.85 -10.13 -1.38
CA TRP A 251 -9.64 -9.67 -2.05
C TRP A 251 -8.37 -10.29 -1.45
N LEU A 252 -8.27 -10.34 -0.11
CA LEU A 252 -7.14 -10.96 0.59
C LEU A 252 -7.08 -12.47 0.35
N GLU A 253 -8.22 -13.16 0.38
CA GLU A 253 -8.30 -14.60 0.12
C GLU A 253 -7.83 -14.96 -1.30
N GLU A 254 -8.17 -14.14 -2.30
CA GLU A 254 -7.82 -14.36 -3.70
C GLU A 254 -6.37 -13.98 -4.05
N ASN A 255 -5.76 -13.04 -3.32
CA ASN A 255 -4.47 -12.44 -3.70
C ASN A 255 -3.30 -12.86 -2.82
N ILE A 256 -3.54 -13.48 -1.66
CA ILE A 256 -2.44 -13.89 -0.77
C ILE A 256 -2.02 -15.34 -1.09
N PRO A 257 -0.74 -15.56 -1.44
CA PRO A 257 -0.23 -16.89 -1.79
C PRO A 257 -0.04 -17.74 -0.53
N ILE A 258 -1.01 -18.62 -0.22
CA ILE A 258 -0.99 -19.57 0.90
C ILE A 258 -1.68 -20.86 0.49
#